data_AF-A0A7W0QAJ6-F1
#
_entry.id   AF-A0A7W0QAJ6-F1
#
_cell.length_a   1.000
_cell.length_b   1.000
_cell.length_c   1.000
_cell.angle_alpha   90.00
_cell.angle_beta   90.00
_cell.angle_gamma   90.00
#
_symmetry.space_group_name_H-M   'P 1'
#
loop_
_entity.id
_entity.type
_entity.pdbx_description
1 polymer ?
#
loop_
_entity_poly.entity_id
_entity_poly.type
_entity_poly.pdbx_seq_one_letter_code
_entity_poly.pdbx_strand_id
1 'polypeptide(L)'
;MWPTYHRSIPAGVAARLGARIVESLDEGVDVVVFGELRGPGRSEAKKLADKLVARPDARLEVLDEATFRERVRIDLMGKRFAFIGGFDCSPAGLDDGLLARMVETAGGVVIAVLDPTIDYLVVGNRRGPSKIALSNKADKLNEAGATIKKLDERAFLELVRVDRPSTGGELDFAGFLSQLYGSVDEGKLGRALDMLRKDRFKLYTRVDDAHLVGVVRSQSGSGSVYASWLTPEGNFGCAQPDLSECMGLQGTICKHLLVLVCGLARSSQLPLDRALAWVRAANHKAPTGNHTLCAETFIQYKGAEAGELDWRPTETIPEDFYAL
;
A
#
# COMPACT_ATOMS: atom_id res chain seq x y z
N MET A 1 -3.59 -12.43 0.00
CA MET A 1 -4.13 -12.30 1.38
C MET A 1 -5.56 -11.83 1.26
N TRP A 2 -6.49 -12.54 1.89
CA TRP A 2 -7.92 -12.25 1.78
C TRP A 2 -8.31 -11.02 2.62
N PRO A 3 -9.15 -10.09 2.11
CA PRO A 3 -9.48 -8.88 2.85
C PRO A 3 -10.28 -9.17 4.12
N THR A 4 -9.85 -8.57 5.21
CA THR A 4 -10.42 -8.72 6.55
C THR A 4 -11.83 -8.13 6.65
N TYR A 5 -12.14 -7.13 5.83
CA TYR A 5 -13.46 -6.47 5.82
C TYR A 5 -14.61 -7.39 5.39
N HIS A 6 -14.34 -8.51 4.71
CA HIS A 6 -15.38 -9.46 4.33
C HIS A 6 -15.91 -10.32 5.50
N ARG A 7 -15.16 -10.43 6.62
CA ARG A 7 -15.46 -11.28 7.80
C ARG A 7 -15.72 -12.76 7.50
N SER A 8 -15.54 -13.21 6.27
CA SER A 8 -15.74 -14.58 5.82
C SER A 8 -14.64 -14.95 4.82
N ILE A 9 -14.35 -16.25 4.69
CA ILE A 9 -13.47 -16.78 3.64
C ILE A 9 -14.05 -16.51 2.23
N PRO A 10 -13.24 -16.60 1.15
CA PRO A 10 -13.68 -16.37 -0.23
C PRO A 10 -14.99 -17.07 -0.60
N ALA A 11 -15.12 -18.36 -0.27
CA ALA A 11 -16.32 -19.15 -0.55
C ALA A 11 -17.58 -18.60 0.15
N GLY A 12 -17.44 -18.11 1.39
CA GLY A 12 -18.55 -17.49 2.12
C GLY A 12 -18.98 -16.14 1.53
N VAL A 13 -18.07 -15.40 0.90
CA VAL A 13 -18.42 -14.17 0.16
C VAL A 13 -19.19 -14.53 -1.10
N ALA A 14 -18.69 -15.48 -1.89
CA ALA A 14 -19.38 -15.95 -3.09
C ALA A 14 -20.80 -16.47 -2.76
N ALA A 15 -20.94 -17.28 -1.69
CA ALA A 15 -22.24 -17.79 -1.26
C ALA A 15 -23.24 -16.69 -0.88
N ARG A 16 -22.79 -15.64 -0.17
CA ARG A 16 -23.65 -14.47 0.15
C ARG A 16 -24.10 -13.69 -1.08
N LEU A 17 -23.32 -13.76 -2.15
CA LEU A 17 -23.66 -13.18 -3.46
C LEU A 17 -24.51 -14.13 -4.32
N GLY A 18 -24.98 -15.24 -3.75
CA GLY A 18 -25.88 -16.20 -4.42
C GLY A 18 -25.16 -17.32 -5.18
N ALA A 19 -23.82 -17.39 -5.12
CA ALA A 19 -23.09 -18.49 -5.75
C ALA A 19 -23.32 -19.81 -5.00
N ARG A 20 -23.48 -20.90 -5.75
CA ARG A 20 -23.41 -22.26 -5.20
C ARG A 20 -21.95 -22.68 -5.07
N ILE A 21 -21.53 -23.05 -3.88
CA ILE A 21 -20.17 -23.57 -3.63
C ILE A 21 -20.17 -25.08 -3.81
N VAL A 22 -19.20 -25.59 -4.55
CA VAL A 22 -19.00 -27.02 -4.79
C VAL A 22 -17.61 -27.45 -4.32
N GLU A 23 -17.47 -28.73 -3.97
CA GLU A 23 -16.20 -29.30 -3.46
C GLU A 23 -15.30 -29.85 -4.57
N SER A 24 -15.88 -30.15 -5.74
CA SER A 24 -15.19 -30.68 -6.90
C SER A 24 -15.32 -29.75 -8.10
N LEU A 25 -14.27 -29.68 -8.91
CA LEU A 25 -14.29 -29.02 -10.20
C LEU A 25 -14.78 -30.00 -11.26
N ASP A 26 -15.93 -29.73 -11.86
CA ASP A 26 -16.53 -30.52 -12.93
C ASP A 26 -17.15 -29.61 -14.01
N GLU A 27 -17.83 -30.20 -14.99
CA GLU A 27 -18.45 -29.49 -16.13
C GLU A 27 -19.58 -28.54 -15.72
N GLY A 28 -20.14 -28.71 -14.52
CA GLY A 28 -21.21 -27.86 -13.99
C GLY A 28 -20.70 -26.60 -13.27
N VAL A 29 -19.38 -26.38 -13.21
CA VAL A 29 -18.79 -25.21 -12.55
C VAL A 29 -18.67 -24.05 -13.53
N ASP A 30 -19.32 -22.93 -13.20
CA ASP A 30 -19.25 -21.71 -14.02
C ASP A 30 -17.99 -20.89 -13.73
N VAL A 31 -17.50 -20.86 -12.49
CA VAL A 31 -16.35 -20.05 -12.08
C VAL A 31 -15.45 -20.83 -11.13
N VAL A 32 -14.15 -20.82 -11.39
CA VAL A 32 -13.12 -21.32 -10.47
C VAL A 32 -12.16 -20.19 -10.10
N VAL A 33 -11.81 -20.08 -8.82
CA VAL A 33 -10.90 -19.06 -8.30
C VAL A 33 -9.64 -19.71 -7.76
N PHE A 34 -8.48 -19.29 -8.26
CA PHE A 34 -7.18 -19.74 -7.76
C PHE A 34 -6.53 -18.67 -6.86
N GLY A 35 -6.37 -19.00 -5.58
CA GLY A 35 -5.61 -18.19 -4.62
C GLY A 35 -4.14 -18.03 -5.01
N GLU A 36 -3.43 -17.04 -4.47
CA GLU A 36 -2.00 -16.81 -4.79
C GLU A 36 -1.08 -17.86 -4.15
N LEU A 37 -1.43 -18.36 -2.97
CA LEU A 37 -0.61 -19.30 -2.19
C LEU A 37 -0.63 -20.73 -2.75
N ARG A 38 0.50 -21.44 -2.63
CA ARG A 38 0.57 -22.87 -2.96
C ARG A 38 -0.22 -23.68 -1.93
N GLY A 39 -0.92 -24.71 -2.40
CA GLY A 39 -1.68 -25.62 -1.56
C GLY A 39 -1.83 -26.98 -2.22
N PRO A 40 -2.16 -28.03 -1.43
CA PRO A 40 -2.40 -29.36 -1.98
C PRO A 40 -3.54 -29.32 -3.00
N GLY A 41 -3.43 -30.12 -4.07
CA GLY A 41 -4.44 -30.21 -5.12
C GLY A 41 -4.50 -29.04 -6.12
N ARG A 42 -3.86 -27.88 -5.83
CA ARG A 42 -3.91 -26.70 -6.72
C ARG A 42 -3.41 -26.98 -8.14
N SER A 43 -2.31 -27.71 -8.28
CA SER A 43 -1.72 -28.03 -9.59
C SER A 43 -2.66 -28.91 -10.42
N GLU A 44 -3.25 -29.93 -9.80
CA GLU A 44 -4.19 -30.84 -10.47
C GLU A 44 -5.51 -30.14 -10.81
N ALA A 45 -6.05 -29.32 -9.88
CA ALA A 45 -7.21 -28.49 -10.15
C ALA A 45 -6.98 -27.50 -11.29
N LYS A 46 -5.78 -26.91 -11.39
CA LYS A 46 -5.42 -26.02 -12.51
C LYS A 46 -5.37 -26.77 -13.84
N LYS A 47 -4.71 -27.93 -13.90
CA LYS A 47 -4.71 -28.78 -15.10
C LYS A 47 -6.12 -29.18 -15.53
N LEU A 48 -7.00 -29.47 -14.56
CA LEU A 48 -8.39 -29.83 -14.83
C LEU A 48 -9.18 -28.62 -15.36
N ALA A 49 -9.01 -27.44 -14.76
CA ALA A 49 -9.59 -26.20 -15.26
C ALA A 49 -9.14 -25.91 -16.69
N ASP A 50 -7.84 -26.03 -16.98
CA ASP A 50 -7.28 -25.82 -18.32
C ASP A 50 -7.90 -26.80 -19.35
N LYS A 51 -8.11 -28.06 -18.96
CA LYS A 51 -8.81 -29.06 -19.80
C LYS A 51 -10.27 -28.71 -20.04
N LEU A 52 -10.98 -28.25 -19.01
CA LEU A 52 -12.39 -27.87 -19.12
C LEU A 52 -12.55 -26.63 -20.01
N VAL A 53 -11.69 -25.61 -19.86
CA VAL A 53 -11.68 -24.39 -20.68
C VAL A 53 -11.34 -24.69 -22.15
N ALA A 54 -10.51 -25.70 -22.42
CA ALA A 54 -10.14 -26.07 -23.80
C ALA A 54 -11.28 -26.71 -24.62
N ARG A 55 -12.42 -27.03 -24.00
CA ARG A 55 -13.56 -27.61 -24.73
C ARG A 55 -14.32 -26.55 -25.53
N PRO A 56 -14.84 -26.88 -26.73
CA PRO A 56 -15.60 -25.92 -27.55
C PRO A 56 -16.87 -25.39 -26.88
N ASP A 57 -17.45 -26.16 -25.95
CA ASP A 57 -18.69 -25.86 -25.23
C ASP A 57 -18.44 -25.30 -23.81
N ALA A 58 -17.18 -25.02 -23.45
CA ALA A 58 -16.80 -24.62 -22.10
C ALA A 58 -17.44 -23.29 -21.67
N ARG A 59 -18.01 -23.27 -20.46
CA ARG A 59 -18.49 -22.06 -19.78
C ARG A 59 -17.64 -21.65 -18.58
N LEU A 60 -16.66 -22.47 -18.21
CA LEU A 60 -15.83 -22.26 -17.04
C LEU A 60 -14.97 -21.01 -17.19
N GLU A 61 -15.16 -20.08 -16.28
CA GLU A 61 -14.31 -18.92 -16.12
C GLU A 61 -13.25 -19.16 -15.03
N VAL A 62 -11.99 -18.88 -15.36
CA VAL A 62 -10.87 -19.03 -14.44
C VAL A 62 -10.43 -17.66 -13.94
N LEU A 63 -10.57 -17.43 -12.64
CA LEU A 63 -10.16 -16.19 -11.97
C LEU A 63 -8.93 -16.42 -11.09
N ASP A 64 -8.05 -15.43 -11.03
CA ASP A 64 -7.09 -15.31 -9.94
C ASP A 64 -7.71 -14.62 -8.71
N GLU A 65 -7.01 -14.69 -7.57
CA GLU A 65 -7.45 -14.07 -6.32
C GLU A 65 -7.73 -12.57 -6.47
N ALA A 66 -6.88 -11.85 -7.21
CA ALA A 66 -7.00 -10.41 -7.39
C ALA A 66 -8.27 -10.04 -8.17
N THR A 67 -8.54 -10.74 -9.28
CA THR A 67 -9.74 -10.54 -10.09
C THR A 67 -11.00 -10.91 -9.32
N PHE A 68 -10.96 -12.00 -8.53
CA PHE A 68 -12.09 -12.36 -7.68
C PHE A 68 -12.34 -11.31 -6.59
N ARG A 69 -11.30 -10.81 -5.91
CA ARG A 69 -11.43 -9.72 -4.93
C ARG A 69 -12.10 -8.49 -5.52
N GLU A 70 -11.70 -8.09 -6.72
CA GLU A 70 -12.28 -6.92 -7.39
C GLU A 70 -13.77 -7.13 -7.70
N ARG A 71 -14.17 -8.34 -8.11
CA ARG A 71 -15.59 -8.66 -8.38
C ARG A 71 -16.48 -8.66 -7.15
N VAL A 72 -15.94 -9.13 -6.03
CA VAL A 72 -16.70 -9.20 -4.77
C VAL A 72 -16.49 -7.98 -3.89
N ARG A 73 -15.73 -6.99 -4.39
CA ARG A 73 -15.45 -5.75 -3.69
C ARG A 73 -16.75 -5.06 -3.31
N ILE A 74 -16.77 -4.49 -2.10
CA ILE A 74 -17.91 -3.69 -1.68
C ILE A 74 -17.89 -2.39 -2.47
N ASP A 75 -18.98 -2.08 -3.16
CA ASP A 75 -19.18 -0.77 -3.78
C ASP A 75 -19.25 0.31 -2.70
N LEU A 76 -18.32 1.26 -2.79
CA LEU A 76 -18.19 2.37 -1.86
C LEU A 76 -18.88 3.64 -2.35
N MET A 77 -19.49 3.62 -3.54
CA MET A 77 -20.20 4.77 -4.11
C MET A 77 -21.26 5.31 -3.14
N GLY A 78 -21.06 6.56 -2.69
CA GLY A 78 -21.96 7.24 -1.75
C GLY A 78 -21.92 6.72 -0.31
N LYS A 79 -21.05 5.75 0.02
CA LYS A 79 -20.92 5.22 1.38
C LYS A 79 -20.34 6.25 2.33
N ARG A 80 -20.93 6.37 3.51
CA ARG A 80 -20.61 7.42 4.49
C ARG A 80 -19.62 6.90 5.52
N PHE A 81 -18.49 7.59 5.64
CA PHE A 81 -17.39 7.27 6.55
C PHE A 81 -17.27 8.33 7.63
N ALA A 82 -16.95 7.90 8.86
CA ALA A 82 -16.47 8.77 9.92
C ALA A 82 -15.17 8.20 10.50
N PHE A 83 -14.28 9.07 10.96
CA PHE A 83 -12.98 8.70 11.53
C PHE A 83 -12.89 9.08 13.00
N ILE A 84 -12.33 8.20 13.82
CA ILE A 84 -12.06 8.48 15.25
C ILE A 84 -10.70 7.95 15.68
N GLY A 85 -10.05 8.64 16.62
CA GLY A 85 -8.72 8.30 17.11
C GLY A 85 -7.61 8.87 16.23
N GLY A 86 -6.37 8.44 16.49
CA GLY A 86 -5.22 8.78 15.65
C GLY A 86 -4.80 7.58 14.80
N PHE A 87 -4.29 7.85 13.60
CA PHE A 87 -3.97 6.84 12.60
C PHE A 87 -2.45 6.70 12.43
N ASP A 88 -1.97 5.48 12.21
CA ASP A 88 -0.57 5.24 11.85
C ASP A 88 -0.31 5.60 10.38
N CYS A 89 -1.32 5.44 9.52
CA CYS A 89 -1.30 5.72 8.10
C CYS A 89 -1.53 7.19 7.75
N SER A 90 -2.09 7.94 8.70
CA SER A 90 -2.22 9.39 8.67
C SER A 90 -1.78 9.94 10.04
N PRO A 91 -0.46 9.98 10.30
CA PRO A 91 0.04 10.57 11.53
C PRO A 91 -0.38 12.05 11.61
N ALA A 92 -0.65 12.56 12.81
CA ALA A 92 -1.14 13.93 13.01
C ALA A 92 -0.31 14.96 12.24
N GLY A 93 -0.94 15.77 11.38
CA GLY A 93 -0.31 16.72 10.47
C GLY A 93 0.08 16.17 9.09
N LEU A 94 -0.02 14.87 8.81
CA LEU A 94 0.06 14.39 7.42
C LEU A 94 -1.30 14.68 6.82
N ASP A 95 -1.42 15.77 6.05
CA ASP A 95 -2.62 16.19 5.32
C ASP A 95 -3.93 15.79 6.03
N ASP A 96 -4.55 16.72 6.76
CA ASP A 96 -5.79 16.46 7.51
C ASP A 96 -6.92 15.88 6.63
N GLY A 97 -6.79 15.96 5.30
CA GLY A 97 -7.67 15.35 4.30
C GLY A 97 -7.21 14.01 3.71
N LEU A 98 -6.06 13.42 4.06
CA LEU A 98 -5.55 12.21 3.39
C LEU A 98 -6.53 11.04 3.45
N LEU A 99 -7.02 10.72 4.66
CA LEU A 99 -8.00 9.64 4.84
C LEU A 99 -9.31 9.97 4.13
N ALA A 100 -9.67 11.25 4.10
CA ALA A 100 -10.87 11.71 3.41
C ALA A 100 -10.75 11.53 1.89
N ARG A 101 -9.63 11.95 1.30
CA ARG A 101 -9.30 11.73 -0.11
C ARG A 101 -9.27 10.25 -0.47
N MET A 102 -8.71 9.39 0.39
CA MET A 102 -8.74 7.94 0.13
C MET A 102 -10.18 7.41 0.01
N VAL A 103 -11.09 7.91 0.86
CA VAL A 103 -12.52 7.57 0.79
C VAL A 103 -13.16 8.15 -0.48
N GLU A 104 -12.94 9.43 -0.77
CA GLU A 104 -13.50 10.14 -1.92
C GLU A 104 -13.03 9.54 -3.26
N THR A 105 -11.74 9.22 -3.39
CA THR A 105 -11.16 8.52 -4.54
C THR A 105 -11.78 7.12 -4.72
N ALA A 106 -12.19 6.48 -3.63
CA ALA A 106 -12.91 5.21 -3.69
C ALA A 106 -14.43 5.38 -3.91
N GLY A 107 -14.93 6.62 -4.06
CA GLY A 107 -16.34 6.94 -4.30
C GLY A 107 -17.19 7.16 -3.05
N GLY A 108 -16.59 7.06 -1.86
CA GLY A 108 -17.27 7.32 -0.59
C GLY A 108 -17.38 8.80 -0.24
N VAL A 109 -18.01 9.08 0.89
CA VAL A 109 -18.21 10.44 1.44
C VAL A 109 -17.81 10.44 2.90
N VAL A 110 -17.07 11.46 3.32
CA VAL A 110 -16.60 11.58 4.71
C VAL A 110 -17.52 12.54 5.45
N ILE A 111 -17.94 12.16 6.64
CA ILE A 111 -18.82 12.98 7.47
C ILE A 111 -18.19 13.24 8.83
N ALA A 112 -18.27 14.50 9.27
CA ALA A 112 -17.67 14.95 10.53
C ALA A 112 -18.46 14.52 11.77
N VAL A 113 -19.78 14.27 11.61
CA VAL A 113 -20.69 14.01 12.72
C VAL A 113 -21.14 12.56 12.71
N LEU A 114 -20.92 11.88 13.84
CA LEU A 114 -21.40 10.50 14.03
C LEU A 114 -22.92 10.48 14.23
N ASP A 115 -23.65 9.97 13.24
CA ASP A 115 -25.10 9.81 13.21
C ASP A 115 -25.51 8.42 12.65
N PRO A 116 -26.81 8.03 12.70
CA PRO A 116 -27.26 6.71 12.24
C PRO A 116 -27.10 6.44 10.73
N THR A 117 -26.81 7.46 9.92
CA THR A 117 -26.67 7.34 8.45
C THR A 117 -25.30 6.85 8.01
N ILE A 118 -24.34 6.72 8.94
CA ILE A 118 -22.99 6.23 8.64
C ILE A 118 -23.02 4.76 8.26
N ASP A 119 -22.29 4.43 7.19
CA ASP A 119 -22.03 3.04 6.83
C ASP A 119 -20.80 2.50 7.59
N TYR A 120 -19.74 3.31 7.70
CA TYR A 120 -18.45 2.89 8.25
C TYR A 120 -17.89 3.86 9.29
N LEU A 121 -17.60 3.35 10.48
CA LEU A 121 -16.82 4.06 11.50
C LEU A 121 -15.41 3.49 11.54
N VAL A 122 -14.44 4.29 11.12
CA VAL A 122 -13.03 3.90 11.07
C VAL A 122 -12.32 4.31 12.36
N VAL A 123 -11.68 3.35 13.01
CA VAL A 123 -11.07 3.51 14.32
C VAL A 123 -9.55 3.39 14.20
N GLY A 124 -8.86 4.52 14.35
CA GLY A 124 -7.39 4.56 14.25
C GLY A 124 -6.70 3.86 15.43
N ASN A 125 -5.50 3.35 15.22
CA ASN A 125 -4.77 2.57 16.24
C ASN A 125 -4.36 3.41 17.46
N ARG A 126 -4.03 4.68 17.27
CA ARG A 126 -3.52 5.57 18.33
C ARG A 126 -4.65 6.07 19.22
N ARG A 127 -4.27 6.47 20.44
CA ARG A 127 -5.18 7.18 21.34
C ARG A 127 -5.49 8.55 20.73
N GLY A 128 -6.76 8.93 20.78
CA GLY A 128 -7.21 10.25 20.39
C GLY A 128 -8.33 10.71 21.32
N PRO A 129 -8.57 12.03 21.39
CA PRO A 129 -9.69 12.55 22.15
C PRO A 129 -10.99 11.90 21.66
N SER A 130 -11.87 11.56 22.60
CA SER A 130 -13.20 11.02 22.32
C SER A 130 -13.27 9.66 21.60
N LYS A 131 -12.16 8.95 21.34
CA LYS A 131 -12.16 7.62 20.68
C LYS A 131 -13.13 6.64 21.36
N ILE A 132 -13.02 6.50 22.69
CA ILE A 132 -13.88 5.58 23.46
C ILE A 132 -15.32 6.07 23.45
N ALA A 133 -15.55 7.36 23.68
CA ALA A 133 -16.90 7.94 23.73
C ALA A 133 -17.64 7.79 22.39
N LEU A 134 -16.98 8.05 21.26
CA LEU A 134 -17.56 7.93 19.93
C LEU A 134 -17.73 6.47 19.50
N SER A 135 -16.80 5.57 19.86
CA SER A 135 -17.00 4.13 19.65
C SER A 135 -18.24 3.64 20.39
N ASN A 136 -18.39 3.98 21.67
CA ASN A 136 -19.57 3.62 22.47
C ASN A 136 -20.85 4.26 21.91
N LYS A 137 -20.77 5.47 21.35
CA LYS A 137 -21.90 6.11 20.67
C LYS A 137 -22.34 5.30 19.44
N ALA A 138 -21.41 4.82 18.62
CA ALA A 138 -21.75 3.98 17.47
C ALA A 138 -22.39 2.65 17.89
N ASP A 139 -21.91 2.04 18.98
CA ASP A 139 -22.52 0.82 19.53
C ASP A 139 -23.98 1.07 19.96
N LYS A 140 -24.25 2.18 20.67
CA LYS A 140 -25.62 2.60 21.02
C LYS A 140 -26.50 2.87 19.80
N LEU A 141 -25.94 3.47 18.75
CA LEU A 141 -26.67 3.69 17.49
C LEU A 141 -27.04 2.36 16.82
N ASN A 142 -26.15 1.37 16.84
CA ASN A 142 -26.42 0.03 16.33
C ASN A 142 -27.48 -0.70 17.18
N GLU A 143 -27.43 -0.57 18.51
CA GLU A 143 -28.48 -1.08 19.41
C GLU A 143 -29.85 -0.45 19.10
N ALA A 144 -29.87 0.82 18.67
CA ALA A 144 -31.07 1.52 18.23
C ALA A 144 -31.49 1.20 16.77
N GLY A 145 -30.82 0.26 16.11
CA GLY A 145 -31.18 -0.23 14.76
C GLY A 145 -30.33 0.31 13.60
N ALA A 146 -29.29 1.10 13.87
CA ALA A 146 -28.32 1.45 12.83
C ALA A 146 -27.48 0.23 12.40
N THR A 147 -26.84 0.31 11.23
CA THR A 147 -25.99 -0.77 10.67
C THR A 147 -24.54 -0.32 10.48
N ILE A 148 -24.02 0.50 11.41
CA ILE A 148 -22.68 1.08 11.35
C ILE A 148 -21.64 -0.03 11.50
N LYS A 149 -20.78 -0.19 10.49
CA LYS A 149 -19.66 -1.13 10.51
C LYS A 149 -18.42 -0.45 11.09
N LYS A 150 -17.95 -0.93 12.23
CA LYS A 150 -16.65 -0.52 12.77
C LYS A 150 -15.52 -1.21 11.99
N LEU A 151 -14.57 -0.43 11.51
CA LEU A 151 -13.35 -0.88 10.85
C LEU A 151 -12.14 -0.45 11.70
N ASP A 152 -11.17 -1.35 11.86
CA ASP A 152 -9.83 -0.92 12.25
C ASP A 152 -9.10 -0.30 11.05
N GLU A 153 -7.94 0.28 11.32
CA GLU A 153 -7.15 0.98 10.32
C GLU A 153 -6.77 0.10 9.12
N ARG A 154 -6.42 -1.16 9.40
CA ARG A 154 -6.05 -2.12 8.35
C ARG A 154 -7.24 -2.48 7.46
N ALA A 155 -8.39 -2.82 8.06
CA ALA A 155 -9.60 -3.14 7.32
C ALA A 155 -10.08 -1.95 6.48
N PHE A 156 -9.90 -0.73 7.00
CA PHE A 156 -10.15 0.50 6.25
C PHE A 156 -9.23 0.60 5.03
N LEU A 157 -7.91 0.49 5.22
CA LEU A 157 -6.94 0.57 4.12
C LEU A 157 -7.23 -0.49 3.06
N GLU A 158 -7.49 -1.73 3.45
CA GLU A 158 -7.89 -2.80 2.53
C GLU A 158 -9.18 -2.45 1.75
N LEU A 159 -10.15 -1.80 2.40
CA LEU A 159 -11.44 -1.45 1.81
C LEU A 159 -11.34 -0.29 0.80
N VAL A 160 -10.59 0.76 1.13
CA VAL A 160 -10.42 1.94 0.25
C VAL A 160 -9.31 1.75 -0.79
N ARG A 161 -8.44 0.74 -0.65
CA ARG A 161 -7.37 0.46 -1.62
C ARG A 161 -7.95 0.10 -2.97
N VAL A 162 -7.72 0.93 -3.97
CA VAL A 162 -8.13 0.64 -5.35
C VAL A 162 -7.08 -0.28 -5.99
N ASP A 163 -7.42 -1.56 -6.22
CA ASP A 163 -6.46 -2.57 -6.72
C ASP A 163 -6.03 -2.27 -8.16
N ARG A 164 -6.93 -1.67 -8.94
CA ARG A 164 -6.65 -1.11 -10.27
C ARG A 164 -7.24 0.29 -10.32
N PRO A 165 -6.44 1.35 -10.57
CA PRO A 165 -6.98 2.68 -10.77
C PRO A 165 -8.10 2.60 -11.80
N SER A 166 -9.27 3.16 -11.48
CA SER A 166 -10.41 3.20 -12.39
C SER A 166 -9.92 3.76 -13.71
N THR A 167 -10.08 2.98 -14.78
CA THR A 167 -9.58 3.29 -16.13
C THR A 167 -9.97 4.73 -16.52
N GLY A 168 -9.01 5.65 -16.46
CA GLY A 168 -9.19 7.06 -16.84
C GLY A 168 -8.81 8.11 -15.79
N GLY A 169 -8.62 7.75 -14.52
CA GLY A 169 -8.13 8.68 -13.49
C GLY A 169 -6.59 8.69 -13.39
N GLU A 170 -5.98 9.87 -13.41
CA GLU A 170 -4.55 10.03 -13.08
C GLU A 170 -4.35 9.67 -11.59
N LEU A 171 -3.34 8.84 -11.30
CA LEU A 171 -3.00 8.46 -9.93
C LEU A 171 -2.50 9.70 -9.19
N ASP A 172 -3.20 10.15 -8.16
CA ASP A 172 -2.72 11.20 -7.27
C ASP A 172 -1.86 10.63 -6.13
N PHE A 173 -1.26 11.50 -5.33
CA PHE A 173 -0.37 11.07 -4.26
C PHE A 173 -1.11 10.29 -3.16
N ALA A 174 -2.38 10.63 -2.86
CA ALA A 174 -3.20 9.90 -1.89
C ALA A 174 -3.50 8.47 -2.37
N GLY A 175 -3.89 8.32 -3.63
CA GLY A 175 -4.08 7.03 -4.29
C GLY A 175 -2.79 6.22 -4.38
N PHE A 176 -1.65 6.88 -4.62
CA PHE A 176 -0.33 6.25 -4.59
C PHE A 176 -0.01 5.67 -3.20
N LEU A 177 -0.16 6.46 -2.13
CA LEU A 177 0.07 6.00 -0.75
C LEU A 177 -0.89 4.86 -0.37
N SER A 178 -2.17 4.97 -0.73
CA SER A 178 -3.16 3.92 -0.50
C SER A 178 -2.73 2.58 -1.12
N GLN A 179 -2.22 2.61 -2.36
CA GLN A 179 -1.72 1.41 -3.03
C GLN A 179 -0.40 0.89 -2.43
N LEU A 180 0.46 1.77 -1.90
CA LEU A 180 1.66 1.37 -1.17
C LEU A 180 1.36 0.64 0.13
N TYR A 181 0.39 1.09 0.94
CA TYR A 181 0.00 0.41 2.19
C TYR A 181 -0.37 -1.06 1.97
N GLY A 182 -0.94 -1.39 0.81
CA GLY A 182 -1.26 -2.76 0.44
C GLY A 182 -0.10 -3.58 -0.14
N SER A 183 1.06 -2.96 -0.36
CA SER A 183 2.21 -3.55 -1.06
C SER A 183 3.43 -3.72 -0.15
N VAL A 184 3.61 -2.83 0.83
CA VAL A 184 4.80 -2.82 1.70
C VAL A 184 4.41 -2.97 3.18
N ASP A 185 5.41 -3.15 4.04
CA ASP A 185 5.21 -3.15 5.49
C ASP A 185 4.69 -1.78 5.97
N GLU A 186 3.49 -1.77 6.54
CA GLU A 186 2.78 -0.56 6.98
C GLU A 186 3.61 0.25 8.00
N GLY A 187 4.31 -0.44 8.91
CA GLY A 187 5.16 0.19 9.93
C GLY A 187 6.43 0.82 9.36
N LYS A 188 6.99 0.26 8.28
CA LYS A 188 8.12 0.88 7.55
C LYS A 188 7.66 2.08 6.72
N LEU A 189 6.50 2.01 6.07
CA LEU A 189 5.93 3.14 5.33
C LEU A 189 5.55 4.28 6.25
N GLY A 190 4.85 4.01 7.36
CA GLY A 190 4.52 5.02 8.37
C GLY A 190 5.76 5.72 8.92
N ARG A 191 6.86 4.98 9.19
CA ARG A 191 8.15 5.57 9.60
C ARG A 191 8.81 6.41 8.50
N ALA A 192 8.68 6.02 7.23
CA ALA A 192 9.22 6.79 6.13
C ALA A 192 8.49 8.12 5.94
N LEU A 193 7.16 8.12 6.04
CA LEU A 193 6.35 9.34 5.98
C LEU A 193 6.58 10.24 7.20
N ASP A 194 6.69 9.66 8.40
CA ASP A 194 7.06 10.39 9.61
C ASP A 194 8.45 11.04 9.49
N MET A 195 9.41 10.37 8.83
CA MET A 195 10.70 10.96 8.51
C MET A 195 10.52 12.20 7.62
N LEU A 196 9.94 12.04 6.43
CA LEU A 196 9.73 13.11 5.44
C LEU A 196 8.99 14.34 6.00
N ARG A 197 8.18 14.15 7.05
CA ARG A 197 7.42 15.19 7.74
C ARG A 197 8.15 15.92 8.86
N LYS A 198 9.18 15.32 9.44
CA LYS A 198 9.86 15.91 10.60
C LYS A 198 11.00 16.81 10.18
N ASP A 199 11.68 16.43 9.10
CA ASP A 199 12.90 17.10 8.66
C ASP A 199 12.84 17.40 7.17
N ARG A 200 13.61 18.41 6.77
CA ARG A 200 13.96 18.62 5.37
C ARG A 200 14.93 17.52 4.94
N PHE A 201 14.65 16.83 3.85
CA PHE A 201 15.59 15.88 3.27
C PHE A 201 16.26 16.47 2.06
N LYS A 202 17.58 16.27 1.98
CA LYS A 202 18.36 16.42 0.76
C LYS A 202 18.54 15.04 0.15
N LEU A 203 17.65 14.67 -0.76
CA LEU A 203 17.68 13.40 -1.45
C LEU A 203 18.65 13.53 -2.63
N TYR A 204 19.86 13.00 -2.50
CA TYR A 204 20.78 12.87 -3.63
C TYR A 204 20.38 11.64 -4.42
N THR A 205 19.86 11.84 -5.63
CA THR A 205 19.21 10.77 -6.38
C THR A 205 19.63 10.74 -7.83
N ARG A 206 19.61 9.54 -8.41
CA ARG A 206 19.64 9.30 -9.85
C ARG A 206 18.48 8.37 -10.18
N VAL A 207 17.64 8.82 -11.10
CA VAL A 207 16.54 8.03 -11.65
C VAL A 207 16.79 7.88 -13.14
N ASP A 208 16.99 6.65 -13.59
CA ASP A 208 17.11 6.29 -14.99
C ASP A 208 16.24 5.05 -15.27
N ASP A 209 16.20 4.59 -16.51
CA ASP A 209 15.36 3.46 -16.93
C ASP A 209 15.76 2.12 -16.33
N ALA A 210 16.97 2.00 -15.78
CA ALA A 210 17.46 0.78 -15.15
C ALA A 210 17.39 0.83 -13.62
N HIS A 211 17.54 2.02 -13.01
CA HIS A 211 17.65 2.14 -11.56
C HIS A 211 17.05 3.43 -11.01
N LEU A 212 16.46 3.32 -9.82
CA LEU A 212 16.38 4.36 -8.82
C LEU A 212 17.52 4.10 -7.85
N VAL A 213 18.40 5.08 -7.66
CA VAL A 213 19.43 5.03 -6.63
C VAL A 213 19.51 6.37 -5.92
N GLY A 214 19.77 6.36 -4.62
CA GLY A 214 19.98 7.60 -3.89
C GLY A 214 20.48 7.43 -2.47
N VAL A 215 20.88 8.55 -1.88
CA VAL A 215 21.36 8.62 -0.50
C VAL A 215 20.28 9.24 0.39
N VAL A 216 19.98 8.54 1.49
CA VAL A 216 19.04 9.00 2.52
C VAL A 216 19.78 9.10 3.85
N ARG A 217 19.69 10.26 4.50
CA ARG A 217 20.28 10.49 5.83
C ARG A 217 19.36 9.97 6.94
N SER A 218 19.93 9.33 7.96
CA SER A 218 19.21 8.91 9.18
C SER A 218 18.86 10.11 10.05
N GLN A 219 17.71 10.05 10.71
CA GLN A 219 17.31 11.02 11.75
C GLN A 219 17.96 10.77 13.12
N SER A 220 18.60 9.61 13.35
CA SER A 220 19.06 9.18 14.68
C SER A 220 20.25 9.98 15.26
N GLY A 221 20.53 11.19 14.77
CA GLY A 221 21.60 12.06 15.28
C GLY A 221 23.03 11.58 14.99
N SER A 222 23.22 10.34 14.53
CA SER A 222 24.52 9.74 14.22
C SER A 222 25.13 10.23 12.91
N GLY A 223 24.42 11.07 12.14
CA GLY A 223 24.88 11.51 10.81
C GLY A 223 24.97 10.38 9.78
N SER A 224 24.47 9.19 10.09
CA SER A 224 24.53 8.02 9.20
C SER A 224 23.77 8.29 7.91
N VAL A 225 24.32 7.85 6.79
CA VAL A 225 23.72 7.92 5.46
C VAL A 225 23.59 6.52 4.88
N TYR A 226 22.57 6.32 4.06
CA TYR A 226 22.27 5.03 3.45
C TYR A 226 22.11 5.17 1.94
N ALA A 227 22.85 4.38 1.18
CA ALA A 227 22.63 4.24 -0.25
C ALA A 227 21.52 3.21 -0.46
N SER A 228 20.40 3.63 -1.05
CA SER A 228 19.23 2.78 -1.34
C SER A 228 19.01 2.71 -2.84
N TRP A 229 18.59 1.56 -3.35
CA TRP A 229 18.32 1.39 -4.77
C TRP A 229 17.17 0.41 -5.04
N LEU A 230 16.54 0.57 -6.20
CA LEU A 230 15.42 -0.21 -6.71
C LEU A 230 15.46 -0.25 -8.24
N THR A 231 15.16 -1.40 -8.85
CA THR A 231 15.08 -1.56 -10.32
C THR A 231 13.63 -1.79 -10.78
N PRO A 232 13.33 -1.63 -12.08
CA PRO A 232 12.02 -1.97 -12.65
C PRO A 232 11.59 -3.42 -12.40
N GLU A 233 12.56 -4.34 -12.37
CA GLU A 233 12.32 -5.75 -12.09
C GLU A 233 12.08 -6.01 -10.61
N GLY A 234 12.24 -5.02 -9.74
CA GLY A 234 12.05 -5.16 -8.30
C GLY A 234 13.25 -5.73 -7.56
N ASN A 235 14.46 -5.69 -8.14
CA ASN A 235 15.67 -5.90 -7.35
C ASN A 235 15.90 -4.67 -6.49
N PHE A 236 16.25 -4.85 -5.23
CA PHE A 236 16.44 -3.73 -4.31
C PHE A 236 17.48 -4.04 -3.25
N GLY A 237 18.08 -2.97 -2.73
CA GLY A 237 19.04 -3.05 -1.65
C GLY A 237 19.20 -1.72 -0.93
N CYS A 238 19.85 -1.78 0.22
CA CYS A 238 20.21 -0.61 0.99
C CYS A 238 21.47 -0.92 1.81
N ALA A 239 22.49 -0.06 1.73
CA ALA A 239 23.76 -0.26 2.41
C ALA A 239 24.20 0.98 3.20
N GLN A 240 25.02 0.73 4.22
CA GLN A 240 25.79 1.73 4.95
C GLN A 240 27.11 2.07 4.21
N PRO A 241 27.86 3.12 4.62
CA PRO A 241 29.11 3.49 3.96
C PRO A 241 30.20 2.41 3.98
N ASP A 242 30.17 1.51 4.97
CA ASP A 242 31.04 0.32 5.04
C ASP A 242 30.54 -0.85 4.16
N LEU A 243 29.50 -0.59 3.35
CA LEU A 243 28.82 -1.52 2.46
C LEU A 243 28.05 -2.64 3.18
N SER A 244 27.96 -2.59 4.51
CA SER A 244 27.09 -3.51 5.24
C SER A 244 25.62 -3.24 4.91
N GLU A 245 24.84 -4.32 4.84
CA GLU A 245 23.40 -4.21 4.57
C GLU A 245 22.69 -3.42 5.66
N CYS A 246 21.71 -2.62 5.24
CA CYS A 246 20.82 -1.94 6.16
C CYS A 246 20.01 -2.96 6.95
N MET A 247 20.14 -2.91 8.28
CA MET A 247 19.38 -3.74 9.22
C MET A 247 17.85 -3.62 9.06
N GLY A 248 17.36 -2.59 8.37
CA GLY A 248 15.95 -2.41 8.07
C GLY A 248 15.42 -3.21 6.86
N LEU A 249 16.28 -3.94 6.13
CA LEU A 249 15.83 -4.76 4.99
C LEU A 249 15.04 -5.97 5.51
N GLN A 250 15.60 -6.86 6.33
CA GLN A 250 14.87 -7.99 6.96
C GLN A 250 13.93 -8.73 5.97
N GLY A 251 14.38 -8.96 4.73
CA GLY A 251 13.59 -9.64 3.70
C GLY A 251 12.56 -8.78 2.95
N THR A 252 12.42 -7.49 3.26
CA THR A 252 11.49 -6.57 2.58
C THR A 252 12.11 -5.19 2.35
N ILE A 253 11.42 -4.33 1.62
CA ILE A 253 11.85 -2.94 1.38
C ILE A 253 12.06 -2.24 2.74
N CYS A 254 13.20 -1.57 2.92
CA CYS A 254 13.50 -0.83 4.15
C CYS A 254 12.87 0.58 4.15
N LYS A 255 12.77 1.21 5.32
CA LYS A 255 12.23 2.58 5.43
C LYS A 255 13.00 3.62 4.61
N HIS A 256 14.33 3.47 4.43
CA HIS A 256 15.13 4.45 3.68
C HIS A 256 14.78 4.43 2.19
N LEU A 257 14.57 3.25 1.62
CA LEU A 257 14.10 3.13 0.24
C LEU A 257 12.68 3.70 0.08
N LEU A 258 11.80 3.54 1.08
CA LEU A 258 10.48 4.19 1.07
C LEU A 258 10.54 5.71 1.19
N VAL A 259 11.46 6.26 1.99
CA VAL A 259 11.72 7.72 2.04
C VAL A 259 12.12 8.22 0.66
N LEU A 260 13.04 7.51 -0.01
CA LEU A 260 13.50 7.84 -1.36
C LEU A 260 12.34 7.82 -2.37
N VAL A 261 11.60 6.71 -2.43
CA VAL A 261 10.48 6.53 -3.37
C VAL A 261 9.38 7.56 -3.12
N CYS A 262 8.93 7.73 -1.87
CA CYS A 262 7.85 8.65 -1.54
C CYS A 262 8.27 10.12 -1.72
N GLY A 263 9.52 10.46 -1.39
CA GLY A 263 10.05 11.82 -1.58
C GLY A 263 10.14 12.23 -3.04
N LEU A 264 10.63 11.33 -3.91
CA LEU A 264 10.70 11.58 -5.36
C LEU A 264 9.33 11.58 -6.02
N ALA A 265 8.45 10.66 -5.61
CA ALA A 265 7.05 10.66 -6.02
C ALA A 265 6.35 11.98 -5.68
N ARG A 266 6.54 12.46 -4.45
CA ARG A 266 5.92 13.71 -3.98
C ARG A 266 6.43 14.94 -4.71
N SER A 267 7.74 14.98 -4.98
CA SER A 267 8.38 16.08 -5.73
C SER A 267 8.23 15.97 -7.24
N SER A 268 7.40 15.02 -7.74
CA SER A 268 7.17 14.77 -9.17
C SER A 268 8.41 14.42 -9.98
N GLN A 269 9.47 13.92 -9.32
CA GLN A 269 10.70 13.46 -9.97
C GLN A 269 10.69 11.97 -10.32
N LEU A 270 9.76 11.23 -9.72
CA LEU A 270 9.45 9.85 -10.10
C LEU A 270 7.94 9.76 -10.32
N PRO A 271 7.47 9.49 -11.55
CA PRO A 271 6.04 9.33 -11.81
C PRO A 271 5.40 8.30 -10.87
N LEU A 272 4.20 8.60 -10.37
CA LEU A 272 3.54 7.83 -9.31
C LEU A 272 3.25 6.38 -9.73
N ASP A 273 2.86 6.18 -10.99
CA ASP A 273 2.63 4.87 -11.60
C ASP A 273 3.93 4.05 -11.70
N ARG A 274 5.03 4.67 -12.13
CA ARG A 274 6.37 4.07 -12.21
C ARG A 274 6.87 3.68 -10.82
N ALA A 275 6.78 4.58 -9.85
CA ALA A 275 7.15 4.32 -8.46
C ALA A 275 6.40 3.10 -7.90
N LEU A 276 5.08 3.07 -8.11
CA LEU A 276 4.23 1.99 -7.63
C LEU A 276 4.54 0.67 -8.33
N ALA A 277 4.73 0.68 -9.65
CA ALA A 277 5.08 -0.51 -10.42
C ALA A 277 6.40 -1.13 -9.94
N TRP A 278 7.42 -0.31 -9.68
CA TRP A 278 8.72 -0.79 -9.22
C TRP A 278 8.65 -1.37 -7.79
N VAL A 279 7.92 -0.70 -6.88
CA VAL A 279 7.70 -1.24 -5.53
C VAL A 279 6.95 -2.56 -5.58
N ARG A 280 5.90 -2.67 -6.42
CA ARG A 280 5.16 -3.92 -6.61
C ARG A 280 6.02 -5.04 -7.17
N ALA A 281 6.92 -4.75 -8.12
CA ALA A 281 7.84 -5.74 -8.66
C ALA A 281 8.80 -6.28 -7.59
N ALA A 282 9.14 -5.45 -6.59
CA ALA A 282 9.95 -5.84 -5.44
C ALA A 282 9.17 -6.64 -4.38
N ASN A 283 7.84 -6.65 -4.44
CA ASN A 283 7.05 -7.45 -3.50
C ASN A 283 7.42 -8.92 -3.62
N HIS A 284 7.53 -9.57 -2.46
CA HIS A 284 7.91 -10.99 -2.32
C HIS A 284 9.33 -11.34 -2.80
N LYS A 285 10.16 -10.35 -3.15
CA LYS A 285 11.59 -10.55 -3.41
C LYS A 285 12.40 -10.28 -2.15
N ALA A 286 13.46 -11.07 -1.98
CA ALA A 286 14.47 -10.80 -0.97
C ALA A 286 15.36 -9.63 -1.44
N PRO A 287 15.92 -8.83 -0.50
CA PRO A 287 16.92 -7.84 -0.84
C PRO A 287 18.13 -8.50 -1.49
N THR A 288 18.78 -7.79 -2.41
CA THR A 288 20.02 -8.22 -3.04
C THR A 288 21.14 -7.22 -2.79
N GLY A 289 22.36 -7.71 -2.68
CA GLY A 289 23.54 -6.87 -2.54
C GLY A 289 23.98 -6.30 -3.89
N ASN A 290 24.35 -5.02 -3.92
CA ASN A 290 25.04 -4.40 -5.05
C ASN A 290 26.11 -3.43 -4.53
N HIS A 291 27.23 -3.99 -4.08
CA HIS A 291 28.29 -3.23 -3.41
C HIS A 291 28.91 -2.18 -4.33
N THR A 292 29.06 -2.48 -5.63
CA THR A 292 29.58 -1.54 -6.61
C THR A 292 28.68 -0.31 -6.74
N LEU A 293 27.37 -0.51 -6.96
CA LEU A 293 26.42 0.60 -7.08
C LEU A 293 26.37 1.45 -5.79
N CYS A 294 26.35 0.80 -4.62
CA CYS A 294 26.37 1.50 -3.34
C CYS A 294 27.68 2.30 -3.14
N ALA A 295 28.84 1.72 -3.44
CA ALA A 295 30.14 2.38 -3.31
C ALA A 295 30.25 3.59 -4.24
N GLU A 296 29.86 3.44 -5.51
CA GLU A 296 29.81 4.53 -6.48
C GLU A 296 28.90 5.66 -6.01
N THR A 297 27.72 5.32 -5.49
CA THR A 297 26.75 6.29 -4.95
C THR A 297 27.33 7.06 -3.77
N PHE A 298 28.04 6.40 -2.85
CA PHE A 298 28.69 7.08 -1.73
C PHE A 298 29.85 7.97 -2.16
N ILE A 299 30.66 7.54 -3.15
CA ILE A 299 31.75 8.36 -3.70
C ILE A 299 31.16 9.63 -4.33
N GLN A 300 30.10 9.50 -5.15
CA GLN A 300 29.42 10.65 -5.74
C GLN A 300 28.84 11.58 -4.68
N TYR A 301 28.20 11.02 -3.65
CA TYR A 301 27.62 11.80 -2.56
C TYR A 301 28.70 12.58 -1.80
N LYS A 302 29.86 11.96 -1.54
CA LYS A 302 30.98 12.64 -0.88
C LYS A 302 31.62 13.71 -1.76
N GLY A 303 31.77 13.46 -3.06
CA GLY A 303 32.21 14.49 -4.01
C GLY A 303 31.24 15.68 -4.04
N ALA A 304 29.93 15.44 -3.99
CA ALA A 304 28.92 16.49 -3.93
C ALA A 304 28.97 17.27 -2.60
N GLU A 305 29.09 16.59 -1.45
CA GLU A 305 29.28 17.25 -0.15
C GLU A 305 30.56 18.10 -0.10
N ALA A 306 31.62 17.68 -0.80
CA ALA A 306 32.89 18.41 -0.89
C ALA A 306 32.86 19.55 -1.93
N GLY A 307 31.81 19.67 -2.75
CA GLY A 307 31.73 20.64 -3.84
C GLY A 307 32.59 20.27 -5.06
N GLU A 308 33.11 19.04 -5.12
CA GLU A 308 33.90 18.50 -6.22
C GLU A 308 33.03 18.03 -7.40
N LEU A 309 31.75 17.75 -7.13
CA LEU A 309 30.79 17.24 -8.11
C LEU A 309 29.47 18.01 -8.02
N ASP A 310 28.96 18.51 -9.15
CA ASP A 310 27.65 19.18 -9.21
C ASP A 310 26.51 18.14 -9.25
N TRP A 311 26.19 17.57 -8.09
CA TRP A 311 25.02 16.70 -7.90
C TRP A 311 24.12 17.32 -6.87
N ARG A 312 23.11 18.05 -7.35
CA ARG A 312 22.19 18.79 -6.49
C ARG A 312 21.14 17.85 -5.92
N PRO A 313 20.89 17.88 -4.60
CA PRO A 313 19.86 17.07 -4.03
C PRO A 313 18.48 17.64 -4.35
N THR A 314 17.52 16.74 -4.41
CA THR A 314 16.11 17.08 -4.34
C THR A 314 15.77 17.39 -2.89
N GLU A 315 15.37 18.64 -2.64
CA GLU A 315 14.91 19.03 -1.31
C GLU A 315 13.44 18.67 -1.15
N THR A 316 13.14 17.86 -0.15
CA THR A 316 11.76 17.72 0.35
C THR A 316 11.61 18.61 1.55
N ILE A 317 10.56 19.42 1.59
CA ILE A 317 10.23 20.18 2.79
C ILE A 317 9.08 19.49 3.52
N PRO A 318 9.07 19.52 4.86
CA PRO A 318 8.00 18.93 5.64
C PRO A 318 6.61 19.37 5.16
N GLU A 319 6.45 20.65 4.79
CA GLU A 319 5.22 21.28 4.30
C GLU A 319 4.64 20.57 3.08
N ASP A 320 5.48 20.00 2.22
CA ASP A 320 5.05 19.19 1.07
C ASP A 320 4.20 18.00 1.52
N PHE A 321 4.33 17.56 2.77
CA PHE A 321 3.59 16.45 3.35
C PHE A 321 2.53 16.92 4.36
N TYR A 322 2.43 18.23 4.67
CA TYR A 322 1.38 18.79 5.52
C TYR A 322 0.19 19.34 4.73
N ALA A 323 0.44 19.92 3.55
CA ALA A 323 -0.56 20.70 2.82
C ALA A 323 -0.86 20.10 1.44
N LEU A 324 -2.13 19.75 1.24
CA LEU A 324 -2.82 19.71 -0.04
C LEU A 324 -4.33 19.84 0.19
#